data_AF-A0A7N0U7C4-F1
#
_entry.id   AF-A0A7N0U7C4-F1
#
_cell.length_a   1.000
_cell.length_b   1.000
_cell.length_c   1.000
_cell.angle_alpha   90.00
_cell.angle_beta   90.00
_cell.angle_gamma   90.00
#
_symmetry.space_group_name_H-M   'P 1'
#
loop_
_entity.id
_entity.type
_entity.pdbx_description
1 polymer ?
#
loop_
_entity_poly.entity_id
_entity_poly.type
_entity_poly.pdbx_seq_one_letter_code
_entity_poly.pdbx_strand_id
1 'polypeptide(L)'
;MASCFGEYAVSVVDTSCASYANNGCVSPNMTPSVQNAVTSVYRITLSTAKELRAEVSWNKCQMNQGLSITFNDAAAPSFKLNTNSRLFRKLKGSRLVESNSFKIEVFWDLSLSRYQSGAEPLDGYYVLVVVDSEVGLVLGDLGAEAAERKLKEGKKIAKSSLAVRREYCSGNTLYSTKARFCDDGSEHEITIRCSGEEEWVKHPFLSIYIDKKMVIRVKRLNWNFRGNQTVFLEGLVVDLLWDVHDWFFNPFSGSAVFMFRTRSGMGSRLWLEEEEAVLQQGGDFSLLVYACRSL
;
A
#
# COMPACT_ATOMS: atom_id res chain seq x y z
N MET A 1 -54.57 17.33 -64.56
CA MET A 1 -53.60 17.61 -63.49
C MET A 1 -53.51 16.37 -62.63
N ALA A 2 -52.43 15.60 -62.80
CA ALA A 2 -52.27 14.30 -62.15
C ALA A 2 -51.79 14.50 -60.70
N SER A 3 -52.58 14.00 -59.75
CA SER A 3 -52.25 13.95 -58.33
C SER A 3 -51.47 12.67 -58.07
N CYS A 4 -50.14 12.78 -57.96
CA CYS A 4 -49.29 11.66 -57.57
C CYS A 4 -49.46 11.39 -56.07
N PHE A 5 -50.00 10.21 -55.75
CA PHE A 5 -49.91 9.60 -54.43
C PHE A 5 -48.44 9.23 -54.16
N GLY A 6 -47.90 9.67 -53.02
CA GLY A 6 -46.66 9.16 -52.44
C GLY A 6 -46.98 8.59 -51.07
N GLU A 7 -47.03 7.27 -50.97
CA GLU A 7 -47.06 6.54 -49.71
C GLU A 7 -45.74 6.77 -48.95
N TYR A 8 -45.79 7.54 -47.86
CA TYR A 8 -44.80 7.45 -46.79
C TYR A 8 -45.51 6.92 -45.54
N ALA A 9 -45.72 5.61 -45.51
CA ALA A 9 -46.00 4.92 -44.26
C ALA A 9 -44.71 4.91 -43.43
N VAL A 10 -44.73 5.56 -42.27
CA VAL A 10 -43.66 5.44 -41.26
C VAL A 10 -43.87 4.12 -40.55
N SER A 11 -43.08 3.10 -40.87
CA SER A 11 -42.98 1.89 -40.06
C SER A 11 -42.11 2.19 -38.85
N VAL A 12 -42.73 2.22 -37.66
CA VAL A 12 -42.00 2.15 -36.39
C VAL A 12 -41.56 0.70 -36.23
N VAL A 13 -40.31 0.42 -36.60
CA VAL A 13 -39.68 -0.87 -36.35
C VAL A 13 -39.04 -0.78 -34.97
N ASP A 14 -39.62 -1.49 -33.99
CA ASP A 14 -39.00 -1.72 -32.69
C ASP A 14 -37.66 -2.42 -32.90
N THR A 15 -36.58 -1.63 -32.89
CA THR A 15 -35.23 -2.16 -33.01
C THR A 15 -34.65 -2.31 -31.62
N SER A 16 -34.69 -3.56 -31.18
CA SER A 16 -34.05 -4.09 -29.99
C SER A 16 -32.58 -3.65 -29.84
N CYS A 17 -32.23 -3.32 -28.60
CA CYS A 17 -30.90 -3.25 -27.99
C CYS A 17 -29.67 -3.33 -28.93
N ALA A 18 -29.23 -2.18 -29.45
CA ALA A 18 -27.85 -2.04 -29.92
C ALA A 18 -26.94 -1.71 -28.73
N SER A 19 -26.44 -2.75 -28.08
CA SER A 19 -25.35 -2.68 -27.12
C SER A 19 -24.10 -2.06 -27.75
N TYR A 20 -23.69 -0.89 -27.24
CA TYR A 20 -22.35 -0.35 -27.49
C TYR A 20 -21.31 -1.40 -27.06
N ALA A 21 -20.58 -1.93 -28.05
CA ALA A 21 -19.55 -2.93 -27.85
C ALA A 21 -18.48 -2.40 -26.89
N ASN A 22 -18.55 -2.89 -25.65
CA ASN A 22 -17.55 -2.69 -24.63
C ASN A 22 -16.31 -3.52 -25.00
N ASN A 23 -15.49 -3.03 -25.94
CA ASN A 23 -14.17 -3.61 -26.21
C ASN A 23 -13.21 -3.24 -25.06
N GLY A 24 -13.43 -3.90 -23.94
CA GLY A 24 -12.47 -4.15 -22.90
C GLY A 24 -12.72 -5.58 -22.47
N CYS A 25 -12.13 -6.53 -23.19
CA CYS A 25 -12.20 -7.95 -22.85
C CYS A 25 -11.58 -8.13 -21.46
N VAL A 26 -12.40 -8.05 -20.42
CA VAL A 26 -11.99 -8.39 -19.06
C VAL A 26 -11.93 -9.91 -19.04
N SER A 27 -10.73 -10.49 -19.05
CA SER A 27 -10.59 -11.85 -18.55
C SER A 27 -10.82 -11.79 -17.03
N PRO A 28 -11.87 -12.43 -16.48
CA PRO A 28 -12.18 -12.38 -15.05
C PRO A 28 -11.19 -13.20 -14.19
N ASN A 29 -10.19 -13.82 -14.80
CA ASN A 29 -9.29 -14.80 -14.17
C ASN A 29 -7.84 -14.31 -14.01
N MET A 30 -7.58 -13.00 -14.02
CA MET A 30 -6.22 -12.51 -13.77
C MET A 30 -5.88 -12.65 -12.29
N THR A 31 -4.97 -13.56 -11.96
CA THR A 31 -4.40 -13.67 -10.61
C THR A 31 -3.68 -12.35 -10.26
N PRO A 32 -4.01 -11.71 -9.12
CA PRO A 32 -3.31 -10.51 -8.66
C PRO A 32 -1.82 -10.76 -8.41
N SER A 33 -1.03 -9.69 -8.47
CA SER A 33 0.37 -9.70 -8.06
C SER A 33 0.56 -10.20 -6.63
N VAL A 34 1.73 -10.78 -6.35
CA VAL A 34 2.11 -11.21 -5.01
C VAL A 34 2.86 -10.09 -4.31
N GLN A 35 2.43 -9.74 -3.09
CA GLN A 35 3.14 -8.80 -2.24
C GLN A 35 4.32 -9.51 -1.55
N ASN A 36 5.54 -9.17 -1.95
CA ASN A 36 6.78 -9.80 -1.49
C ASN A 36 7.35 -9.14 -0.25
N ALA A 37 7.16 -7.83 -0.11
CA ALA A 37 7.60 -7.10 1.06
C ALA A 37 6.70 -5.91 1.34
N VAL A 38 6.58 -5.57 2.62
CA VAL A 38 5.89 -4.39 3.10
C VAL A 38 6.76 -3.72 4.13
N THR A 39 7.01 -2.43 3.97
CA THR A 39 7.73 -1.62 4.94
C THR A 39 6.85 -0.47 5.39
N SER A 40 6.54 -0.41 6.67
CA SER A 40 5.73 0.65 7.29
C SER A 40 6.59 1.46 8.26
N VAL A 41 6.62 2.78 8.08
CA VAL A 41 7.36 3.72 8.90
C VAL A 41 6.39 4.46 9.81
N TYR A 42 6.57 4.29 11.10
CA TYR A 42 5.77 4.90 12.16
C TYR A 42 6.55 6.02 12.83
N ARG A 43 5.86 7.12 13.13
CA ARG A 43 6.32 8.15 14.04
C ARG A 43 5.70 7.88 15.40
N ILE A 44 6.52 7.83 16.44
CA ILE A 44 6.11 7.63 17.82
C ILE A 44 6.55 8.86 18.61
N THR A 45 5.61 9.56 19.23
CA THR A 45 5.86 10.74 20.06
C THR A 45 5.51 10.41 21.51
N LEU A 46 6.55 10.34 22.35
CA LEU A 46 6.42 10.02 23.77
C LEU A 46 5.82 11.19 24.55
N SER A 47 5.36 10.94 25.77
CA SER A 47 4.89 11.98 26.70
C SER A 47 5.98 13.04 27.03
N THR A 48 7.25 12.69 26.82
CA THR A 48 8.41 13.58 26.96
C THR A 48 8.67 14.48 25.75
N ALA A 49 7.80 14.44 24.72
CA ALA A 49 7.97 15.08 23.42
C ALA A 49 9.17 14.58 22.60
N LYS A 50 9.89 13.54 23.06
CA LYS A 50 10.86 12.83 22.24
C LYS A 50 10.14 12.05 21.14
N GLU A 51 10.69 12.10 19.93
CA GLU A 51 10.21 11.33 18.79
C GLU A 51 11.12 10.13 18.52
N LEU A 52 10.51 9.00 18.18
CA LEU A 52 11.15 7.78 17.72
C LEU A 52 10.54 7.39 16.38
N ARG A 53 11.38 7.16 15.38
CA ARG A 53 10.99 6.56 14.10
C ARG A 53 11.14 5.05 14.21
N ALA A 54 10.08 4.30 13.92
CA ALA A 54 10.10 2.84 13.87
C ALA A 54 9.73 2.36 12.46
N GLU A 55 10.66 1.66 11.80
CA GLU A 55 10.43 1.04 10.50
C GLU A 55 10.20 -0.46 10.67
N VAL A 56 9.00 -0.92 10.33
CA VAL A 56 8.59 -2.32 10.41
C VAL A 56 8.53 -2.89 9.01
N SER A 57 9.32 -3.92 8.75
CA SER A 57 9.40 -4.58 7.44
C SER A 57 9.00 -6.05 7.54
N TRP A 58 7.99 -6.43 6.77
CA TRP A 58 7.61 -7.81 6.48
C TRP A 58 8.19 -8.22 5.14
N ASN A 59 8.77 -9.42 5.06
CA ASN A 59 9.26 -9.97 3.81
C ASN A 59 8.82 -11.42 3.61
N LYS A 60 8.70 -11.78 2.34
CA LYS A 60 8.41 -13.13 1.87
C LYS A 60 9.28 -13.43 0.66
N CYS A 61 10.06 -14.50 0.79
CA CYS A 61 10.78 -15.16 -0.29
C CYS A 61 10.27 -16.60 -0.41
N GLN A 62 10.58 -17.30 -1.50
CA GLN A 62 10.12 -18.68 -1.77
C GLN A 62 10.33 -19.65 -0.59
N MET A 63 11.40 -19.44 0.19
CA MET A 63 11.76 -20.29 1.31
C MET A 63 11.71 -19.57 2.65
N ASN A 64 11.16 -18.35 2.73
CA ASN A 64 11.26 -17.61 3.97
C ASN A 64 10.20 -16.53 4.15
N GLN A 65 9.77 -16.34 5.39
CA GLN A 65 9.04 -15.16 5.80
C GLN A 65 9.76 -14.53 6.99
N GLY A 66 9.66 -13.22 7.13
CA GLY A 66 10.40 -12.51 8.16
C GLY A 66 9.79 -11.18 8.51
N LEU A 67 10.08 -10.77 9.74
CA LEU A 67 9.79 -9.49 10.33
C LEU A 67 11.10 -8.86 10.76
N SER A 68 11.34 -7.62 10.39
CA SER A 68 12.42 -6.81 10.95
C SER A 68 11.92 -5.46 11.39
N ILE A 69 12.51 -4.93 12.46
CA ILE A 69 12.21 -3.58 12.96
C ILE A 69 13.52 -2.81 13.12
N THR A 70 13.55 -1.61 12.58
CA THR A 70 14.66 -0.66 12.68
C THR A 70 14.17 0.59 13.39
N PHE A 71 15.03 1.19 14.21
CA PHE A 71 14.72 2.43 14.93
C PHE A 71 15.71 3.54 14.55
N ASN A 72 15.21 4.76 14.37
CA ASN A 72 16.01 5.98 14.08
C ASN A 72 17.11 5.80 13.03
N ASP A 73 16.74 5.28 11.85
CA ASP A 73 17.61 5.17 10.67
C ASP A 73 18.93 4.41 10.91
N ALA A 74 18.91 3.48 11.87
CA ALA A 74 20.04 2.59 12.12
C ALA A 74 20.39 1.78 10.86
N ALA A 75 21.69 1.68 10.56
CA ALA A 75 22.21 0.96 9.38
C ALA A 75 21.86 -0.54 9.35
N ALA A 76 21.49 -1.11 10.49
CA ALA A 76 21.05 -2.48 10.60
C ALA A 76 19.78 -2.58 11.47
N PRO A 77 18.89 -3.52 11.17
CA PRO A 77 17.66 -3.69 11.93
C PRO A 77 17.97 -4.18 13.33
N SER A 78 17.41 -3.48 14.31
CA SER A 78 17.57 -3.75 15.73
C SER A 78 16.84 -5.02 16.17
N PHE A 79 15.77 -5.38 15.44
CA PHE A 79 15.01 -6.61 15.61
C PHE A 79 14.88 -7.36 14.29
N LYS A 80 15.09 -8.67 14.32
CA LYS A 80 14.88 -9.59 13.20
C LYS A 80 14.28 -10.89 13.72
N LEU A 81 13.19 -11.29 13.11
CA LEU A 81 12.52 -12.56 13.34
C LEU A 81 12.26 -13.20 11.98
N ASN A 82 12.48 -14.50 11.91
CA ASN A 82 12.24 -15.26 10.69
C ASN A 82 11.27 -16.40 11.05
N THR A 83 10.20 -16.55 10.29
CA THR A 83 9.06 -17.42 10.62
C THR A 83 9.11 -18.80 9.97
N ASN A 84 10.15 -19.14 9.18
CA ASN A 84 10.19 -20.47 8.54
C ASN A 84 10.35 -21.63 9.55
N SER A 85 9.53 -22.67 9.36
CA SER A 85 9.43 -23.91 10.11
C SER A 85 10.52 -24.91 9.72
N ARG A 86 11.47 -25.17 10.61
CA ARG A 86 11.99 -26.55 10.79
C ARG A 86 12.15 -26.97 12.24
N LEU A 87 12.57 -26.11 13.17
CA LEU A 87 12.72 -26.52 14.59
C LEU A 87 12.53 -25.30 15.53
N PHE A 88 11.41 -25.26 16.26
CA PHE A 88 11.17 -24.47 17.49
C PHE A 88 11.72 -23.04 17.56
N ARG A 89 11.47 -22.21 16.55
CA ARG A 89 11.81 -20.78 16.66
C ARG A 89 10.79 -20.07 17.56
N LYS A 90 11.26 -19.12 18.39
CA LYS A 90 10.43 -18.31 19.30
C LYS A 90 9.50 -17.37 18.52
N LEU A 91 8.41 -17.91 17.97
CA LEU A 91 7.31 -17.15 17.37
C LEU A 91 6.54 -16.32 18.40
N LYS A 92 6.77 -16.56 19.70
CA LYS A 92 6.35 -15.70 20.80
C LYS A 92 7.57 -15.25 21.59
N GLY A 93 7.56 -14.01 22.06
CA GLY A 93 8.58 -13.58 22.99
C GLY A 93 8.63 -12.08 23.19
N SER A 94 9.71 -11.67 23.85
CA SER A 94 10.10 -10.28 24.00
C SER A 94 11.59 -10.14 23.79
N ARG A 95 12.02 -8.93 23.40
CA ARG A 95 13.42 -8.57 23.22
C ARG A 95 13.61 -7.12 23.62
N LEU A 96 14.57 -6.90 24.50
CA LEU A 96 15.08 -5.57 24.80
C LEU A 96 16.05 -5.16 23.67
N VAL A 97 15.85 -3.96 23.17
CA VAL A 97 16.67 -3.28 22.18
C VAL A 97 17.12 -1.98 22.83
N GLU A 98 18.42 -1.87 23.10
CA GLU A 98 18.99 -0.63 23.57
C GLU A 98 19.39 0.20 22.35
N SER A 99 18.79 1.39 22.24
CA SER A 99 19.23 2.45 21.33
C SER A 99 19.80 3.57 22.18
N ASN A 100 20.81 4.29 21.68
CA ASN A 100 21.62 5.24 22.46
C ASN A 100 20.82 6.32 23.23
N SER A 101 19.52 6.51 22.93
CA SER A 101 18.64 7.49 23.57
C SER A 101 17.30 6.93 24.09
N PHE A 102 17.00 5.65 23.88
CA PHE A 102 15.70 5.05 24.20
C PHE A 102 15.84 3.61 24.70
N LYS A 103 15.08 3.26 25.74
CA LYS A 103 14.88 1.87 26.16
C LYS A 103 13.70 1.28 25.41
N ILE A 104 13.97 0.39 24.45
CA ILE A 104 12.94 -0.17 23.57
C ILE A 104 12.73 -1.65 23.88
N GLU A 105 11.49 -2.06 24.13
CA GLU A 105 11.09 -3.45 24.33
C GLU A 105 10.11 -3.85 23.23
N VAL A 106 10.49 -4.85 22.44
CA VAL A 106 9.65 -5.44 21.40
C VAL A 106 9.03 -6.72 21.93
N PHE A 107 7.71 -6.85 21.90
CA PHE A 107 6.96 -8.06 22.21
C PHE A 107 6.25 -8.56 20.94
N TRP A 108 6.19 -9.87 20.74
CA TRP A 108 5.52 -10.44 19.58
C TRP A 108 4.87 -11.79 19.90
N ASP A 109 3.80 -12.08 19.17
CA ASP A 109 3.23 -13.41 19.03
C ASP A 109 2.76 -13.58 17.58
N LEU A 110 3.43 -14.48 16.85
CA LEU A 110 3.13 -14.84 15.47
C LEU A 110 2.76 -16.33 15.36
N SER A 111 2.47 -16.98 16.49
CA SER A 111 2.27 -18.44 16.54
C SER A 111 1.03 -18.92 15.82
N LEU A 112 0.00 -18.08 15.72
CA LEU A 112 -1.26 -18.35 15.05
C LEU A 112 -1.41 -17.53 13.76
N SER A 113 -0.32 -16.91 13.31
CA SER A 113 -0.35 -16.00 12.16
C SER A 113 -0.81 -16.72 10.90
N ARG A 114 -1.84 -16.18 10.25
CA ARG A 114 -2.29 -16.67 8.93
C ARG A 114 -1.83 -15.69 7.87
N TYR A 115 -1.33 -16.22 6.76
CA TYR A 115 -0.89 -15.43 5.62
C TYR A 115 -1.76 -15.78 4.43
N GLN A 116 -2.02 -14.79 3.59
CA GLN A 116 -2.56 -15.02 2.26
C GLN A 116 -1.40 -15.15 1.25
N SER A 117 -1.53 -14.56 0.07
CA SER A 117 -0.45 -14.47 -0.91
C SER A 117 0.66 -13.52 -0.48
N GLY A 118 0.39 -12.55 0.41
CA GLY A 118 1.34 -11.51 0.82
C GLY A 118 2.39 -11.90 1.87
N ALA A 119 3.25 -10.93 2.20
CA ALA A 119 4.31 -11.03 3.20
C ALA A 119 3.86 -10.66 4.63
N GLU A 120 2.92 -9.73 4.74
CA GLU A 120 2.32 -9.33 6.01
C GLU A 120 1.24 -10.37 6.42
N PRO A 121 1.16 -10.77 7.71
CA PRO A 121 0.09 -11.66 8.16
C PRO A 121 -1.28 -10.97 8.10
N LEU A 122 -2.32 -11.74 7.80
CA LEU A 122 -3.70 -11.26 7.77
C LEU A 122 -4.26 -11.07 9.18
N ASP A 123 -3.99 -12.02 10.07
CA ASP A 123 -4.53 -12.10 11.43
C ASP A 123 -3.77 -13.13 12.28
N GLY A 124 -4.21 -13.33 13.53
CA GLY A 124 -3.63 -14.29 14.47
C GLY A 124 -2.28 -13.86 15.02
N TYR A 125 -2.00 -12.55 15.08
CA TYR A 125 -0.71 -12.05 15.54
C TYR A 125 -0.78 -10.73 16.30
N TYR A 126 0.31 -10.43 17.02
CA TYR A 126 0.62 -9.06 17.39
C TYR A 126 2.12 -8.77 17.37
N VAL A 127 2.45 -7.49 17.16
CA VAL A 127 3.76 -6.91 17.44
C VAL A 127 3.52 -5.64 18.26
N LEU A 128 4.19 -5.53 19.40
CA LEU A 128 4.04 -4.43 20.34
C LEU A 128 5.43 -3.83 20.62
N VAL A 129 5.58 -2.52 20.46
CA VAL A 129 6.81 -1.80 20.81
C VAL A 129 6.52 -0.88 21.99
N VAL A 130 7.26 -1.06 23.07
CA VAL A 130 7.24 -0.19 24.26
C VAL A 130 8.55 0.60 24.30
N VAL A 131 8.46 1.91 24.50
CA VAL A 131 9.59 2.85 24.47
C VAL A 131 9.55 3.65 25.77
N ASP A 132 10.61 3.61 26.57
CA ASP A 132 10.70 4.33 27.85
C ASP A 132 9.46 4.14 28.76
N SER A 133 8.92 2.91 28.79
CA SER A 133 7.68 2.54 29.51
C SER A 133 6.36 3.11 28.95
N GLU A 134 6.36 3.54 27.69
CA GLU A 134 5.15 3.93 26.95
C GLU A 134 4.92 2.97 25.78
N VAL A 135 3.69 2.49 25.59
CA VAL A 135 3.28 1.71 24.42
C VAL A 135 3.30 2.65 23.21
N GLY A 136 4.26 2.45 22.31
CA GLY A 136 4.48 3.30 21.14
C GLY A 136 3.89 2.76 19.85
N LEU A 137 3.90 1.44 19.65
CA LEU A 137 3.38 0.82 18.43
C LEU A 137 2.64 -0.47 18.76
N VAL A 138 1.45 -0.63 18.18
CA VAL A 138 0.60 -1.81 18.32
C VAL A 138 0.20 -2.27 16.91
N LEU A 139 0.58 -3.49 16.53
CA LEU A 139 0.24 -4.10 15.25
C LEU A 139 -0.42 -5.46 15.46
N GLY A 140 -1.25 -5.86 14.49
CA GLY A 140 -1.97 -7.13 14.49
C GLY A 140 -3.29 -7.09 15.26
N ASP A 141 -4.18 -8.03 14.93
CA ASP A 141 -5.53 -8.18 15.50
C ASP A 141 -5.51 -8.45 17.01
N LEU A 142 -4.48 -9.15 17.50
CA LEU A 142 -4.29 -9.44 18.93
C LEU A 142 -3.59 -8.30 19.70
N GLY A 143 -3.22 -7.21 19.00
CA GLY A 143 -2.42 -6.13 19.55
C GLY A 143 -3.13 -5.32 20.65
N ALA A 144 -4.45 -5.10 20.51
CA ALA A 144 -5.23 -4.34 21.48
C ALA A 144 -5.21 -4.99 22.88
N GLU A 145 -5.42 -6.31 22.95
CA GLU A 145 -5.37 -7.08 24.20
C GLU A 145 -3.94 -7.10 24.80
N ALA A 146 -2.91 -7.15 23.95
CA ALA A 146 -1.52 -7.08 24.39
C ALA A 146 -1.19 -5.70 24.98
N ALA A 147 -1.65 -4.61 24.36
CA ALA A 147 -1.48 -3.25 24.84
C ALA A 147 -2.23 -3.02 26.17
N GLU A 148 -3.47 -3.51 26.28
CA GLU A 148 -4.27 -3.40 27.52
C GLU A 148 -3.56 -4.06 28.72
N ARG A 149 -2.94 -5.22 28.51
CA ARG A 149 -2.11 -5.85 29.56
C ARG A 149 -0.96 -4.96 30.02
N LYS A 150 -0.27 -4.29 29.09
CA LYS A 150 0.82 -3.35 29.42
C LYS A 150 0.32 -2.11 30.17
N LEU A 151 -0.87 -1.63 29.84
CA LEU A 151 -1.50 -0.53 30.58
C LEU A 151 -1.82 -0.92 32.02
N LYS A 152 -2.34 -2.14 32.25
CA LYS A 152 -2.56 -2.69 33.60
C LYS A 152 -1.27 -2.87 34.40
N GLU A 153 -0.14 -3.09 33.73
CA GLU A 153 1.20 -3.09 34.32
C GLU A 153 1.75 -1.67 34.61
N GLY A 154 0.97 -0.61 34.37
CA GLY A 154 1.33 0.79 34.67
C GLY A 154 2.08 1.51 33.54
N LYS A 155 2.13 0.94 32.33
CA LYS A 155 2.69 1.61 31.14
C LYS A 155 1.71 2.67 30.63
N LYS A 156 2.23 3.73 30.01
CA LYS A 156 1.41 4.76 29.33
C LYS A 156 1.22 4.42 27.86
N ILE A 157 0.39 5.17 27.14
CA ILE A 157 0.31 5.13 25.66
C ILE A 157 0.98 6.38 25.12
N ALA A 158 1.92 6.19 24.19
CA ALA A 158 2.48 7.28 23.39
C ALA A 158 1.62 7.53 22.16
N LYS A 159 1.69 8.74 21.59
CA LYS A 159 1.03 9.02 20.31
C LYS A 159 1.82 8.35 19.19
N SER A 160 1.14 7.68 18.27
CA SER A 160 1.77 7.17 17.06
C SER A 160 0.91 7.35 15.83
N SER A 161 1.57 7.49 14.68
CA SER A 161 0.92 7.61 13.38
C SER A 161 1.77 6.92 12.31
N LEU A 162 1.11 6.37 11.28
CA LEU A 162 1.78 5.78 10.12
C LEU A 162 2.14 6.91 9.14
N ALA A 163 3.43 7.11 8.88
CA ALA A 163 3.90 8.15 7.97
C ALA A 163 4.05 7.62 6.54
N VAL A 164 4.66 6.43 6.39
CA VAL A 164 4.95 5.85 5.07
C VAL A 164 4.63 4.37 5.08
N ARG A 165 4.02 3.89 4.00
CA ARG A 165 3.89 2.46 3.70
C ARG A 165 4.46 2.20 2.31
N ARG A 166 5.39 1.26 2.20
CA ARG A 166 6.00 0.81 0.95
C ARG A 166 5.63 -0.64 0.72
N GLU A 167 5.11 -0.94 -0.46
CA GLU A 167 4.76 -2.29 -0.85
C GLU A 167 5.53 -2.69 -2.09
N TYR A 168 6.18 -3.84 -2.04
CA TYR A 168 6.91 -4.42 -3.15
C TYR A 168 6.14 -5.63 -3.64
N CYS A 169 5.62 -5.53 -4.85
CA CYS A 169 4.78 -6.54 -5.47
C CYS A 169 5.45 -7.08 -6.73
N SER A 170 5.36 -8.38 -6.97
CA SER A 170 5.82 -8.98 -8.22
C SER A 170 4.74 -9.82 -8.89
N GLY A 171 4.91 -10.02 -10.19
CA GLY A 171 4.06 -10.89 -10.99
C GLY A 171 3.25 -10.05 -11.97
N ASN A 172 1.94 -10.25 -11.97
CA ASN A 172 1.05 -9.73 -12.99
C ASN A 172 0.82 -8.21 -12.90
N THR A 173 0.34 -7.63 -13.98
CA THR A 173 -0.01 -6.21 -14.15
C THR A 173 -1.23 -5.71 -13.34
N LEU A 174 -1.83 -6.56 -12.50
CA LEU A 174 -2.95 -6.22 -11.62
C LEU A 174 -2.48 -6.27 -10.16
N TYR A 175 -2.44 -5.09 -9.54
CA TYR A 175 -2.05 -4.90 -8.14
C TYR A 175 -3.28 -4.46 -7.35
N SER A 176 -3.51 -5.10 -6.21
CA SER A 176 -4.57 -4.71 -5.28
C SER A 176 -3.96 -4.57 -3.89
N THR A 177 -4.30 -3.47 -3.22
CA THR A 177 -3.88 -3.20 -1.86
C THR A 177 -4.97 -2.43 -1.11
N LYS A 178 -4.78 -2.24 0.18
CA LYS A 178 -5.65 -1.43 1.01
C LYS A 178 -4.83 -0.41 1.78
N ALA A 179 -5.38 0.79 1.92
CA ALA A 179 -4.74 1.83 2.70
C ALA A 179 -5.77 2.75 3.35
N ARG A 180 -5.41 3.26 4.53
CA ARG A 180 -6.12 4.32 5.22
C ARG A 180 -5.32 5.61 5.06
N PHE A 181 -5.98 6.69 4.65
CA PHE A 181 -5.33 7.96 4.32
C PHE A 181 -5.32 8.97 5.47
N CYS A 182 -6.14 8.80 6.50
CA CYS A 182 -6.06 9.53 7.77
C CYS A 182 -6.32 8.60 8.96
N ASP A 183 -5.77 8.87 10.14
CA ASP A 183 -5.80 7.94 11.28
C ASP A 183 -7.22 7.46 11.66
N ASP A 184 -8.20 8.36 11.56
CA ASP A 184 -9.62 8.16 11.85
C ASP A 184 -10.48 7.79 10.62
N GLY A 185 -9.87 7.68 9.44
CA GLY A 185 -10.56 7.41 8.17
C GLY A 185 -10.86 5.94 7.90
N SER A 186 -11.58 5.70 6.81
CA SER A 186 -11.88 4.35 6.35
C SER A 186 -10.67 3.71 5.68
N GLU A 187 -10.61 2.38 5.69
CA GLU A 187 -9.70 1.64 4.83
C GLU A 187 -10.28 1.59 3.40
N HIS A 188 -9.50 2.00 2.41
CA HIS A 188 -9.90 2.04 1.00
C HIS A 188 -9.23 0.95 0.18
N GLU A 189 -9.98 0.32 -0.72
CA GLU A 189 -9.46 -0.68 -1.66
C GLU A 189 -8.86 0.03 -2.87
N ILE A 190 -7.57 -0.16 -3.11
CA ILE A 190 -6.85 0.41 -4.25
C ILE A 190 -6.53 -0.71 -5.22
N THR A 191 -6.92 -0.54 -6.49
CA THR A 191 -6.56 -1.48 -7.55
C THR A 191 -5.86 -0.73 -8.68
N ILE A 192 -4.65 -1.16 -9.02
CA ILE A 192 -3.83 -0.61 -10.08
C ILE A 192 -3.71 -1.66 -11.17
N ARG A 193 -4.13 -1.31 -12.38
CA ARG A 193 -4.02 -2.19 -13.54
C ARG A 193 -3.24 -1.50 -14.63
N CYS A 194 -2.12 -2.10 -15.01
CA CYS A 194 -1.39 -1.77 -16.21
C CYS A 194 -1.81 -2.73 -17.34
N SER A 195 -1.88 -2.29 -18.58
CA SER A 195 -1.97 -3.20 -19.72
C SER A 195 -0.66 -3.08 -20.50
N GLY A 196 0.23 -4.06 -20.38
CA GLY A 196 1.52 -4.01 -21.07
C GLY A 196 2.08 -5.36 -21.50
N GLU A 197 1.41 -6.47 -21.16
CA GLU A 197 1.97 -7.81 -21.32
C GLU A 197 1.39 -8.59 -22.52
N GLU A 198 0.20 -8.24 -22.99
CA GLU A 198 -0.37 -8.90 -24.16
C GLU A 198 0.24 -8.28 -25.43
N GLU A 199 0.95 -9.09 -26.23
CA GLU A 199 1.56 -8.71 -27.52
C GLU A 199 0.58 -8.03 -28.51
N TRP A 200 -0.73 -8.17 -28.27
CA TRP A 200 -1.81 -7.61 -29.08
C TRP A 200 -2.31 -6.23 -28.60
N VAL A 201 -1.85 -5.73 -27.44
CA VAL A 201 -2.29 -4.43 -26.91
C VAL A 201 -1.53 -3.31 -27.64
N LYS A 202 -2.10 -2.88 -28.77
CA LYS A 202 -1.57 -1.77 -29.58
C LYS A 202 -1.38 -0.46 -28.80
N HIS A 203 -2.10 -0.28 -27.69
CA HIS A 203 -2.06 0.95 -26.88
C HIS A 203 -2.11 0.64 -25.37
N PRO A 204 -0.94 0.47 -24.71
CA PRO A 204 -0.85 0.31 -23.27
C PRO A 204 -1.60 1.42 -22.52
N PHE A 205 -2.26 1.04 -21.42
CA PHE A 205 -2.99 1.96 -20.55
C PHE A 205 -2.74 1.64 -19.07
N LEU A 206 -2.96 2.65 -18.24
CA LEU A 206 -2.99 2.53 -16.78
C LEU A 206 -4.41 2.87 -16.33
N SER A 207 -4.98 2.05 -15.45
CA SER A 207 -6.22 2.36 -14.75
C SER A 207 -6.03 2.16 -13.26
N ILE A 208 -6.38 3.16 -12.47
CA ILE A 208 -6.36 3.10 -11.00
C ILE A 208 -7.80 3.24 -10.51
N TYR A 209 -8.18 2.34 -9.61
CA TYR A 209 -9.47 2.31 -8.96
C TYR A 209 -9.27 2.51 -7.45
N ILE A 210 -10.17 3.29 -6.85
CA ILE A 210 -10.32 3.40 -5.40
C ILE A 210 -11.76 3.02 -5.09
N ASP A 211 -11.98 2.05 -4.20
CA ASP A 211 -13.29 1.49 -3.85
C ASP A 211 -14.13 1.14 -5.08
N LYS A 212 -13.49 0.42 -6.02
CA LYS A 212 -14.08 -0.02 -7.30
C LYS A 212 -14.48 1.12 -8.26
N LYS A 213 -14.25 2.39 -7.90
CA LYS A 213 -14.43 3.54 -8.77
C LYS A 213 -13.12 3.88 -9.49
N MET A 214 -13.16 3.93 -10.82
CA MET A 214 -12.01 4.36 -11.61
C MET A 214 -11.74 5.85 -11.37
N VAL A 215 -10.55 6.17 -10.85
CA VAL A 215 -10.13 7.54 -10.56
C VAL A 215 -9.11 8.07 -11.58
N ILE A 216 -8.33 7.17 -12.18
CA ILE A 216 -7.32 7.50 -13.20
C ILE A 216 -7.47 6.55 -14.37
N ARG A 217 -7.37 7.09 -15.59
CA ARG A 217 -7.16 6.33 -16.82
C ARG A 217 -6.18 7.05 -17.75
N VAL A 218 -4.98 6.48 -17.89
CA VAL A 218 -3.96 7.00 -18.80
C VAL A 218 -3.92 6.12 -20.04
N LYS A 219 -4.09 6.72 -21.22
CA LYS A 219 -3.94 6.03 -22.51
C LYS A 219 -2.54 6.26 -23.06
N ARG A 220 -2.10 5.40 -23.98
CA ARG A 220 -0.79 5.53 -24.65
C ARG A 220 0.35 5.62 -23.62
N LEU A 221 0.34 4.69 -22.67
CA LEU A 221 1.21 4.70 -21.49
C LEU A 221 2.70 4.72 -21.85
N ASN A 222 3.08 4.21 -23.03
CA ASN A 222 4.45 4.31 -23.57
C ASN A 222 4.95 5.74 -23.80
N TRP A 223 4.03 6.71 -23.90
CA TRP A 223 4.34 8.15 -24.04
C TRP A 223 4.03 8.92 -22.76
N ASN A 224 3.08 8.43 -21.96
CA ASN A 224 2.62 9.04 -20.70
C ASN A 224 3.09 8.22 -19.48
N PHE A 225 4.30 7.68 -19.54
CA PHE A 225 4.82 6.75 -18.53
C PHE A 225 5.11 7.43 -17.19
N ARG A 226 5.18 8.76 -17.14
CA ARG A 226 5.26 9.56 -15.92
C ARG A 226 4.13 10.56 -15.87
N GLY A 227 3.56 10.77 -14.70
CA GLY A 227 2.56 11.80 -14.49
C GLY A 227 1.96 11.77 -13.10
N ASN A 228 1.02 12.69 -12.88
CA ASN A 228 0.33 12.84 -11.61
C ASN A 228 -1.11 13.31 -11.81
N GLN A 229 -1.96 13.02 -10.82
CA GLN A 229 -3.32 13.49 -10.74
C GLN A 229 -3.73 13.60 -9.27
N THR A 230 -4.51 14.62 -8.93
CA THR A 230 -5.05 14.77 -7.57
C THR A 230 -6.47 14.26 -7.52
N VAL A 231 -6.82 13.54 -6.46
CA VAL A 231 -8.18 13.06 -6.17
C VAL A 231 -8.61 13.51 -4.78
N PHE A 232 -9.92 13.59 -4.57
CA PHE A 232 -10.50 13.91 -3.26
C PHE A 232 -11.08 12.64 -2.65
N LEU A 233 -10.66 12.31 -1.44
CA LEU A 233 -11.04 11.10 -0.72
C LEU A 233 -11.29 11.46 0.74
N GLU A 234 -12.51 11.23 1.23
CA GLU A 234 -12.92 11.57 2.61
C GLU A 234 -12.59 13.02 3.04
N GLY A 235 -12.67 13.98 2.11
CA GLY A 235 -12.32 15.39 2.37
C GLY A 235 -10.82 15.69 2.34
N LEU A 236 -9.97 14.67 2.18
CA LEU A 236 -8.54 14.79 1.98
C LEU A 236 -8.20 15.04 0.51
N VAL A 237 -7.11 15.76 0.29
CA VAL A 237 -6.48 15.91 -1.03
C VAL A 237 -5.38 14.86 -1.15
N VAL A 238 -5.55 13.90 -2.07
CA VAL A 238 -4.58 12.83 -2.29
C VAL A 238 -3.94 13.02 -3.66
N ASP A 239 -2.62 13.21 -3.68
CA ASP A 239 -1.82 13.20 -4.90
C ASP A 239 -1.52 11.77 -5.30
N LEU A 240 -1.86 11.42 -6.54
CA LEU A 240 -1.51 10.15 -7.16
C LEU A 240 -0.44 10.43 -8.20
N LEU A 241 0.70 9.77 -8.08
CA LEU A 241 1.80 9.85 -9.03
C LEU A 241 2.13 8.47 -9.56
N TRP A 242 2.58 8.43 -10.81
CA TRP A 242 3.06 7.20 -11.44
C TRP A 242 4.36 7.45 -12.20
N ASP A 243 5.26 6.48 -12.11
CA ASP A 243 6.40 6.30 -13.00
C ASP A 243 6.44 4.83 -13.41
N VAL A 244 6.12 4.55 -14.66
CA VAL A 244 6.15 3.20 -15.24
C VAL A 244 7.20 3.08 -16.34
N HIS A 245 8.14 4.02 -16.41
CA HIS A 245 9.19 4.01 -17.42
C HIS A 245 10.00 2.72 -17.37
N ASP A 246 10.54 2.40 -16.20
CA ASP A 246 11.42 1.24 -16.04
C ASP A 246 10.67 -0.06 -16.28
N TRP A 247 9.38 -0.13 -15.93
CA TRP A 247 8.51 -1.23 -16.33
C TRP A 247 8.53 -1.46 -17.84
N PHE A 248 8.46 -0.43 -18.70
CA PHE A 248 8.48 -0.61 -20.16
C PHE A 248 9.87 -0.83 -20.75
N PHE A 249 10.88 -0.13 -20.22
CA PHE A 249 12.17 0.01 -20.88
C PHE A 249 13.32 -0.74 -20.18
N ASN A 250 13.07 -1.34 -19.01
CA ASN A 250 14.03 -2.21 -18.32
C ASN A 250 13.39 -3.59 -18.06
N PRO A 251 13.47 -4.54 -19.02
CA PRO A 251 12.77 -5.82 -18.92
C PRO A 251 13.35 -6.77 -17.85
N PHE A 252 14.58 -6.54 -17.36
CA PHE A 252 15.24 -7.45 -16.43
C PHE A 252 15.01 -7.11 -14.96
N SER A 253 14.95 -5.82 -14.62
CA SER A 253 14.78 -5.35 -13.23
C SER A 253 13.84 -4.14 -13.10
N GLY A 254 13.13 -3.81 -14.17
CA GLY A 254 12.25 -2.67 -14.21
C GLY A 254 11.06 -2.81 -13.26
N SER A 255 10.72 -1.68 -12.65
CA SER A 255 9.54 -1.57 -11.80
C SER A 255 8.67 -0.39 -12.23
N ALA A 256 7.38 -0.53 -11.98
CA ALA A 256 6.43 0.57 -11.98
C ALA A 256 6.30 1.07 -10.53
N VAL A 257 6.33 2.39 -10.36
CA VAL A 257 6.19 3.04 -9.05
C VAL A 257 4.92 3.86 -9.05
N PHE A 258 4.09 3.64 -8.05
CA PHE A 258 2.89 4.42 -7.80
C PHE A 258 2.98 5.03 -6.40
N MET A 259 2.62 6.31 -6.27
CA MET A 259 2.59 6.99 -4.98
C MET A 259 1.23 7.61 -4.75
N PHE A 260 0.66 7.36 -3.57
CA PHE A 260 -0.53 8.03 -3.07
C PHE A 260 -0.09 8.83 -1.84
N ARG A 261 -0.16 10.15 -1.91
CA ARG A 261 0.31 11.04 -0.84
C ARG A 261 -0.82 11.96 -0.42
N THR A 262 -1.17 11.92 0.86
CA THR A 262 -2.10 12.91 1.42
C THR A 262 -1.41 14.25 1.58
N ARG A 263 -2.13 15.34 1.34
CA ARG A 263 -1.70 16.68 1.71
C ARG A 263 -2.43 17.13 2.97
N SER A 264 -1.71 17.40 4.04
CA SER A 264 -2.22 18.06 5.23
C SER A 264 -2.01 19.57 5.13
N GLY A 265 -3.09 20.35 4.97
CA GLY A 265 -3.07 21.81 5.12
C GLY A 265 -2.25 22.62 4.10
N MET A 266 -2.34 23.95 4.19
CA MET A 266 -1.84 24.94 3.22
C MET A 266 -0.31 24.98 3.12
N GLY A 267 0.31 24.08 2.36
CA GLY A 267 1.71 24.24 1.98
C GLY A 267 2.44 22.97 1.58
N SER A 268 2.09 22.38 0.44
CA SER A 268 2.92 21.32 -0.16
C SER A 268 3.48 21.83 -1.49
N ARG A 269 4.81 22.04 -1.55
CA ARG A 269 5.55 22.44 -2.76
C ARG A 269 5.84 21.22 -3.64
N LEU A 270 6.01 21.50 -4.93
CA LEU A 270 6.24 20.53 -6.01
C LEU A 270 7.62 19.87 -5.89
N TRP A 271 7.67 18.62 -6.35
CA TRP A 271 8.73 17.62 -6.26
C TRP A 271 10.17 18.05 -6.59
N LEU A 272 11.13 17.62 -5.77
CA LEU A 272 12.28 16.77 -6.20
C LEU A 272 13.21 16.28 -5.06
N GLU A 273 12.99 16.65 -3.80
CA GLU A 273 13.90 16.24 -2.71
C GLU A 273 13.11 15.94 -1.44
N GLU A 274 12.50 14.75 -1.29
CA GLU A 274 11.69 14.50 -0.09
C GLU A 274 11.39 13.03 0.23
N GLU A 275 12.39 12.16 0.29
CA GLU A 275 12.26 11.01 1.22
C GLU A 275 12.36 11.52 2.66
N GLU A 276 13.32 12.41 2.94
CA GLU A 276 13.57 12.94 4.29
C GLU A 276 12.54 13.96 4.75
N ALA A 277 12.00 14.85 3.90
CA ALA A 277 11.05 15.85 4.41
C ALA A 277 9.57 15.41 4.45
N VAL A 278 9.16 14.31 3.78
CA VAL A 278 7.92 13.59 4.13
C VAL A 278 8.02 13.03 5.57
N LEU A 279 9.23 12.72 6.01
CA LEU A 279 9.52 12.28 7.37
C LEU A 279 9.79 13.45 8.34
N GLN A 280 9.86 14.69 7.87
CA GLN A 280 10.05 15.88 8.73
C GLN A 280 8.76 16.70 8.88
N GLN A 281 7.88 16.71 7.87
CA GLN A 281 6.60 17.41 7.93
C GLN A 281 5.55 16.52 8.62
N GLY A 282 5.15 16.90 9.82
CA GLY A 282 4.13 16.18 10.57
C GLY A 282 2.76 16.30 9.90
N GLY A 283 2.23 15.19 9.38
CA GLY A 283 0.82 15.10 8.99
C GLY A 283 0.53 14.37 7.67
N ASP A 284 1.54 14.10 6.85
CA ASP A 284 1.32 13.52 5.52
C ASP A 284 1.60 12.00 5.52
N PHE A 285 0.59 11.20 5.20
CA PHE A 285 0.72 9.78 4.90
C PHE A 285 1.10 9.57 3.42
N SER A 286 2.03 8.66 3.16
CA SER A 286 2.39 8.24 1.81
C SER A 286 2.37 6.71 1.66
N LEU A 287 1.61 6.23 0.66
CA LEU A 287 1.69 4.85 0.17
C LEU A 287 2.51 4.82 -1.11
N LEU A 288 3.57 4.01 -1.14
CA LEU A 288 4.36 3.70 -2.33
C LEU A 288 4.14 2.25 -2.71
N VAL A 289 3.80 1.99 -3.96
CA VAL A 289 3.67 0.65 -4.53
C VAL A 289 4.72 0.48 -5.62
N TYR A 290 5.65 -0.43 -5.40
CA TYR A 290 6.66 -0.87 -6.35
C TYR A 290 6.19 -2.18 -6.98
N ALA A 291 5.89 -2.13 -8.26
CA ALA A 291 5.38 -3.23 -9.06
C ALA A 291 6.50 -3.74 -9.98
N CYS A 292 7.03 -4.94 -9.73
CA CYS A 292 8.11 -5.55 -10.52
C CYS A 292 7.58 -6.67 -11.43
N ARG A 293 8.17 -6.83 -12.63
CA ARG A 293 7.79 -7.88 -13.59
C ARG A 293 8.17 -9.29 -13.14
N SER A 294 9.30 -9.43 -12.45
CA SER A 294 9.77 -10.69 -11.88
C SER A 294 10.62 -10.44 -10.64
N LEU A 295 10.67 -11.42 -9.74
CA LEU A 295 11.73 -11.55 -8.73
C LEU A 295 12.92 -12.30 -9.32
#